data_AF-A0A7V6I4D1-F1
#
_entry.id   AF-A0A7V6I4D1-F1
#
_cell.length_a   1.000
_cell.length_b   1.000
_cell.length_c   1.000
_cell.angle_alpha   90.00
_cell.angle_beta   90.00
_cell.angle_gamma   90.00
#
_symmetry.space_group_name_H-M   'P 1'
#
loop_
_entity.id
_entity.type
_entity.pdbx_description
1 polymer ?
#
loop_
_entity_poly.entity_id
_entity_poly.type
_entity_poly.pdbx_seq_one_letter_code
_entity_poly.pdbx_strand_id
1 'polypeptide(L)' 'MFLKLLLLTLALVAIAVIGMAIRILLVPKGKFPDIHIGHNKKMREMGIKCARHNDIGRISINRTNEREGRDLKN' A
#
# COMPACT_ATOMS: atom_id res chain seq x y z
N MET A 1 23.34 -32.96 -7.05
CA MET A 1 22.45 -32.10 -7.86
C MET A 1 21.77 -31.02 -7.02
N PHE A 2 21.25 -31.35 -5.84
CA PHE A 2 20.56 -30.41 -4.95
C PHE A 2 21.36 -29.14 -4.59
N LEU A 3 22.65 -29.28 -4.23
CA LEU A 3 23.47 -28.12 -3.83
C LEU A 3 23.67 -27.09 -4.97
N LYS A 4 23.75 -27.56 -6.23
CA LYS A 4 23.84 -26.70 -7.41
C LYS A 4 22.53 -25.92 -7.63
N LEU A 5 21.39 -26.57 -7.39
CA LEU A 5 20.08 -25.93 -7.46
C LEU A 5 19.90 -24.90 -6.36
N LEU A 6 20.32 -25.21 -5.12
CA LEU A 6 20.25 -24.27 -3.99
C LEU A 6 21.10 -23.01 -4.27
N LEU A 7 22.32 -23.19 -4.78
CA LEU A 7 23.18 -22.06 -5.12
C LEU A 7 22.56 -21.19 -6.23
N LEU A 8 21.95 -21.83 -7.23
CA LEU A 8 21.30 -21.14 -8.35
C LEU A 8 20.08 -20.33 -7.89
N THR A 9 19.20 -20.91 -7.06
CA THR A 9 18.03 -20.20 -6.55
C THR A 9 18.40 -19.08 -5.59
N LEU A 10 19.40 -19.30 -4.72
CA LEU A 10 19.89 -18.29 -3.79
C LEU A 10 20.48 -17.08 -4.53
N ALA A 11 21.27 -17.31 -5.59
CA ALA A 11 21.80 -16.25 -6.42
C ALA A 11 20.68 -15.41 -7.08
N LEU A 12 19.63 -16.07 -7.58
CA LEU A 12 18.50 -15.41 -8.22
C LEU A 12 17.71 -14.52 -7.23
N VAL A 13 17.44 -15.05 -6.04
CA VAL A 13 16.77 -14.29 -4.97
C VAL A 13 17.64 -13.12 -4.50
N ALA A 14 18.95 -13.33 -4.34
CA ALA A 14 19.88 -12.29 -3.93
C ALA A 14 19.88 -11.11 -4.92
N ILE A 15 19.90 -11.37 -6.23
CA ILE A 15 19.84 -10.31 -7.26
C ILE A 15 18.54 -9.51 -7.15
N ALA A 16 17.40 -10.18 -6.93
CA ALA A 16 16.11 -9.50 -6.77
C ALA A 16 16.09 -8.57 -5.55
N VAL A 17 16.61 -9.04 -4.41
CA VAL A 17 16.68 -8.26 -3.16
C VAL A 17 17.64 -7.09 -3.30
N ILE A 18 18.79 -7.28 -3.95
CA ILE A 18 19.76 -6.20 -4.23
C ILE A 18 19.11 -5.11 -5.10
N GLY A 19 18.39 -5.49 -6.16
CA GLY A 19 17.68 -4.54 -7.01
C GLY A 19 16.67 -3.69 -6.24
N MET A 20 15.95 -4.30 -5.29
CA MET A 20 15.04 -3.57 -4.40
C MET A 20 15.81 -2.65 -3.44
N ALA A 21 16.89 -3.13 -2.84
CA ALA A 21 17.71 -2.38 -1.88
C ALA A 21 18.36 -1.14 -2.51
N ILE A 22 18.87 -1.25 -3.74
CA ILE A 22 19.46 -0.13 -4.48
C ILE A 22 18.43 1.00 -4.66
N ARG A 23 17.18 0.66 -4.98
CA ARG A 23 16.10 1.66 -5.18
C ARG A 23 15.74 2.38 -3.89
N ILE A 24 15.91 1.75 -2.73
CA ILE A 24 15.59 2.35 -1.43
C ILE A 24 16.77 3.18 -0.92
N LEU A 25 18.00 2.70 -1.09
CA LEU A 25 19.20 3.34 -0.53
C LEU A 25 19.78 4.45 -1.43
N LEU A 26 19.77 4.29 -2.75
CA LEU A 26 20.43 5.22 -3.67
C LEU A 26 19.48 6.26 -4.27
N VAL A 27 18.17 5.99 -4.32
CA VAL A 27 17.20 6.94 -4.90
C VAL A 27 16.78 7.95 -3.83
N PRO A 28 16.99 9.26 -4.03
CA PRO A 28 16.47 10.27 -3.11
C PRO A 28 14.93 10.21 -3.11
N LYS A 29 14.33 10.01 -1.92
CA LYS A 29 12.91 9.66 -1.71
C LYS A 29 12.54 8.22 -2.08
N GLY A 30 13.50 7.29 -2.09
CA GLY A 30 13.23 5.86 -2.13
C GLY A 30 12.35 5.45 -0.96
N LYS A 31 11.05 5.31 -1.21
CA LYS A 31 10.07 4.82 -0.24
C LYS A 31 9.65 3.43 -0.67
N PHE A 32 9.42 2.55 0.29
CA PHE A 32 8.67 1.34 0.00
C PHE A 32 7.30 1.74 -0.56
N PRO A 33 6.78 1.01 -1.56
CA PRO A 33 5.47 1.30 -2.12
C PRO A 33 4.43 1.31 -1.00
N ASP A 34 3.56 2.34 -0.99
CA ASP A 34 2.53 2.48 0.02
C ASP A 34 1.49 1.34 -0.11
N ILE A 35 1.61 0.32 0.73
CA ILE A 35 0.66 -0.80 0.80
C ILE A 35 -0.66 -0.42 1.48
N HIS A 36 -0.71 0.76 2.08
CA HIS A 36 -1.91 1.30 2.72
C HIS A 36 -2.78 2.00 1.68
N ILE A 37 -3.88 1.34 1.29
CA ILE A 37 -4.88 1.83 0.33
C ILE A 37 -5.37 3.25 0.72
N GLY A 38 -5.54 3.52 2.02
CA GLY A 38 -6.04 4.82 2.51
C GLY A 38 -5.05 5.99 2.40
N HIS A 39 -3.74 5.75 2.47
CA HIS A 39 -2.72 6.79 2.37
C HIS A 39 -2.28 7.06 0.92
N ASN A 40 -2.58 6.13 0.00
CA ASN A 40 -2.17 6.25 -1.38
C ASN A 40 -3.16 7.12 -2.19
N LYS A 41 -2.76 8.36 -2.49
CA LYS A 41 -3.58 9.33 -3.26
C LYS A 41 -4.00 8.79 -4.62
N LYS A 42 -3.12 8.05 -5.32
CA LYS A 42 -3.44 7.46 -6.62
C LYS A 42 -4.52 6.39 -6.54
N MET A 43 -4.51 5.56 -5.48
CA MET A 43 -5.57 4.56 -5.27
C MET A 43 -6.91 5.20 -4.92
N ARG A 44 -6.88 6.31 -4.17
CA ARG A 44 -8.08 7.08 -3.85
C ARG A 44 -8.71 7.72 -5.09
N GLU A 45 -7.89 8.24 -6.00
CA GLU A 45 -8.33 8.79 -7.29
C GLU A 45 -8.96 7.71 -8.20
N MET A 46 -8.43 6.49 -8.15
CA MET A 46 -9.01 5.32 -8.83
C MET A 46 -10.26 4.74 -8.13
N GLY A 47 -10.74 5.35 -7.04
CA GLY A 47 -11.93 4.90 -6.31
C GLY A 47 -11.73 3.64 -5.46
N ILE A 48 -10.49 3.16 -5.28
CA ILE A 48 -10.19 1.97 -4.48
C ILE A 48 -10.18 2.37 -3.01
N LYS A 49 -11.15 1.87 -2.24
CA LYS A 49 -11.28 2.12 -0.79
C LYS A 49 -10.95 0.86 0.02
N CYS A 50 -10.49 1.05 1.25
CA CYS A 50 -10.25 -0.05 2.19
C CYS A 50 -11.53 -0.88 2.39
N ALA A 51 -11.45 -2.18 2.18
CA ALA A 51 -12.54 -3.15 2.42
C ALA A 51 -12.90 -3.35 3.91
N ARG A 52 -12.40 -2.48 4.81
CA ARG A 52 -12.80 -2.37 6.22
C ARG A 52 -13.72 -1.18 6.48
N HIS A 53 -13.79 -0.23 5.54
CA HIS A 53 -14.61 1.00 5.60
C HIS A 53 -15.82 0.96 4.65
N ASN A 54 -16.14 -0.22 4.13
CA ASN A 54 -17.50 -0.58 3.73
C ASN A 54 -18.33 -0.64 5.01
N ASP A 55 -18.75 0.54 5.48
CA ASP A 55 -19.91 0.71 6.34
C ASP A 55 -21.11 0.12 5.59
N ILE A 56 -21.27 -1.21 5.67
CA ILE A 56 -22.46 -1.92 5.22
C ILE A 56 -23.57 -1.31 6.06
N GLY A 57 -24.45 -0.55 5.40
CA GLY A 57 -25.42 0.33 6.03
C GLY A 57 -26.11 -0.30 7.23
N ARG A 58 -25.65 0.04 8.44
CA ARG A 58 -26.54 0.06 9.59
C ARG A 58 -27.31 1.36 9.50
N ILE A 59 -28.56 1.23 9.07
CA ILE A 59 -29.60 2.21 9.33
C ILE A 59 -29.52 2.60 10.82
N SER A 60 -29.08 3.82 11.06
CA SER A 60 -29.63 4.66 12.12
C SER A 60 -29.77 6.07 11.56
N ILE A 61 -30.97 6.33 11.07
CA ILE A 61 -31.52 7.65 10.76
C ILE A 61 -31.30 8.61 11.94
N ASN A 62 -30.14 9.29 12.01
CA ASN A 62 -29.88 10.61 12.64
C ASN A 62 -28.38 10.99 12.89
N ARG A 63 -27.41 10.56 12.07
CA ARG A 63 -25.98 10.97 12.26
C ARG A 63 -25.24 11.40 10.99
N THR A 64 -25.93 11.75 9.91
CA THR A 64 -25.28 12.14 8.64
C THR A 64 -24.89 13.62 8.54
N ASN A 65 -25.38 14.50 9.43
CA ASN A 65 -25.11 15.94 9.30
C ASN A 65 -23.79 16.43 9.94
N GLU A 66 -23.03 15.57 10.65
CA GLU A 66 -21.86 16.04 11.42
C GLU A 66 -20.49 15.64 10.82
N ARG A 67 -20.46 14.77 9.81
CA ARG A 67 -19.19 14.36 9.16
C ARG A 67 -18.89 15.07 7.85
N GLU A 68 -19.91 15.58 7.15
CA GLU A 68 -19.69 16.33 5.89
C GLU A 68 -19.07 17.73 6.14
N GLY A 69 -19.21 18.29 7.34
CA GLY A 69 -18.64 19.58 7.70
C GLY A 69 -17.14 19.59 8.06
N ARG A 70 -16.46 18.44 8.14
CA ARG A 70 -15.03 18.37 8.54
C ARG A 70 -14.05 18.12 7.41
N ASP A 71 -14.51 17.72 6.23
CA ASP A 71 -13.64 17.52 5.06
C ASP A 71 -13.51 18.77 4.17
N LEU A 72 -14.27 19.84 4.43
CA LEU A 72 -14.15 21.14 3.74
C LEU A 72 -13.30 22.18 4.50
N LYS A 73 -12.75 21.83 5.68
CA LYS A 73 -11.94 22.73 6.51
C LYS A 73 -10.57 22.16 6.88
N ASN A 74 -9.97 21.40 5.97
CA ASN A 74 -8.53 21.12 5.97
C ASN A 74 -8.01 20.91 4.55
#